data_AF-A0A4R5TWI6-F1
#
_entry.id   AF-A0A4R5TWI6-F1
#
_cell.length_a   1.000
_cell.length_b   1.000
_cell.length_c   1.000
_cell.angle_alpha   90.00
_cell.angle_beta   90.00
_cell.angle_gamma   90.00
#
_symmetry.space_group_name_H-M   'P 1'
#
loop_
_entity.id
_entity.type
_entity.pdbx_description
1 polymer ?
#
loop_
_entity_poly.entity_id
_entity_poly.type
_entity_poly.pdbx_seq_one_letter_code
_entity_poly.pdbx_strand_id
1 'polypeptide(L)'
;MTGGSTTGDDGSTAPAAGPAEKRQPWPLWEVFVRSSRGLSHVHAGSLHAPDADMALRNARDLYTRRNEGVSLWVVPSSAIITSDPSAKEQFFESPQGKDYRHATYYTKSEGVKHL
;
A
#
# COMPACT_ATOMS: atom_id res chain seq x y z
N MET A 1 7.92 15.57 74.50
CA MET A 1 9.25 15.67 73.87
C MET A 1 9.88 14.29 73.88
N THR A 2 9.82 13.60 72.73
CA THR A 2 10.51 12.37 72.25
C THR A 2 9.62 11.87 71.11
N GLY A 3 10.02 11.78 69.84
CA GLY A 3 11.29 11.34 69.27
C GLY A 3 11.03 9.98 68.63
N GLY A 4 11.01 9.89 67.30
CA GLY A 4 10.77 8.62 66.60
C GLY A 4 10.54 8.80 65.10
N SER A 5 11.59 9.15 64.36
CA SER A 5 11.67 9.07 62.91
C SER A 5 11.82 7.60 62.47
N THR A 6 10.92 7.11 61.62
CA THR A 6 11.10 5.84 60.89
C THR A 6 11.11 6.10 59.39
N THR A 7 12.31 6.00 58.83
CA THR A 7 12.58 5.77 57.42
C THR A 7 11.95 4.44 56.99
N GLY A 8 11.13 4.47 55.94
CA GLY A 8 10.63 3.30 55.22
C GLY A 8 10.94 3.47 53.74
N ASP A 9 12.09 2.96 53.34
CA ASP A 9 12.45 2.64 51.95
C ASP A 9 11.66 1.38 51.58
N ASP A 10 10.52 1.55 50.92
CA ASP A 10 9.79 0.44 50.30
C ASP A 10 10.20 0.37 48.83
N GLY A 11 11.17 -0.49 48.59
CA GLY A 11 11.67 -0.85 47.28
C GLY A 11 10.53 -1.16 46.30
N SER A 12 10.42 -0.30 45.29
CA SER A 12 9.59 -0.52 44.11
C SER A 12 10.12 -1.74 43.35
N THR A 13 9.61 -2.92 43.68
CA THR A 13 9.79 -4.11 42.85
C THR A 13 8.81 -4.00 41.69
N ALA A 14 9.31 -3.55 40.54
CA ALA A 14 8.58 -3.63 39.28
C ALA A 14 8.19 -5.09 39.00
N PRO A 15 6.95 -5.38 38.57
CA PRO A 15 6.56 -6.75 38.28
C PRO A 15 7.39 -7.25 37.09
N ALA A 16 8.06 -8.39 37.30
CA ALA A 16 8.77 -9.10 36.25
C ALA A 16 7.81 -9.36 35.07
N ALA A 17 8.20 -8.87 33.89
CA ALA A 17 7.45 -9.07 32.66
C ALA A 17 7.30 -10.58 32.40
N GLY A 18 6.06 -11.07 32.47
CA GLY A 18 5.71 -12.42 32.04
C GLY A 18 6.07 -12.63 30.55
N PRO A 19 6.14 -13.89 30.09
CA PRO A 19 6.53 -14.19 28.72
C PRO A 19 5.61 -13.41 27.75
N ALA A 20 6.22 -12.59 26.90
CA ALA A 20 5.49 -11.80 25.91
C ALA A 20 4.67 -12.74 25.04
N GLU A 21 3.35 -12.77 25.25
CA GLU A 21 2.43 -13.46 24.35
C GLU A 21 2.74 -13.01 22.93
N LYS A 22 2.96 -13.97 22.04
CA LYS A 22 3.23 -13.73 20.61
C LYS A 22 1.99 -13.07 20.03
N ARG A 23 1.92 -11.75 20.12
CA ARG A 23 0.88 -10.92 19.54
C ARG A 23 0.95 -11.17 18.05
N GLN A 24 0.01 -11.96 17.53
CA GLN A 24 -0.05 -12.27 16.10
C GLN A 24 -0.10 -10.93 15.38
N PRO A 25 0.94 -10.55 14.61
CA PRO A 25 0.95 -9.25 13.98
C PRO A 25 -0.20 -9.24 12.97
N TRP A 26 -1.18 -8.37 13.18
CA TRP A 26 -2.22 -8.16 12.19
C TRP A 26 -1.53 -7.68 10.91
N PRO A 27 -1.74 -8.33 9.75
CA PRO A 27 -1.11 -7.91 8.51
C PRO A 27 -1.60 -6.53 8.06
N LEU A 28 -0.76 -5.84 7.27
CA LEU A 28 -1.08 -4.57 6.64
C LEU A 28 -1.88 -4.78 5.35
N TRP A 29 -2.89 -3.94 5.16
CA TRP A 29 -3.77 -3.92 4.00
C TRP A 29 -3.79 -2.53 3.37
N GLU A 30 -3.72 -2.47 2.04
CA GLU A 30 -3.95 -1.25 1.26
C GLU A 30 -5.42 -1.15 0.88
N VAL A 31 -5.99 0.04 1.05
CA VAL A 31 -7.42 0.32 0.81
C VAL A 31 -7.57 1.23 -0.41
N PHE A 32 -8.44 0.83 -1.33
CA PHE A 32 -8.82 1.64 -2.48
C PHE A 32 -10.32 1.90 -2.48
N VAL A 33 -10.70 3.17 -2.66
CA VAL A 33 -12.10 3.62 -2.63
C VAL A 33 -12.49 4.14 -4.00
N ARG A 34 -13.67 3.74 -4.46
CA ARG A 34 -14.33 4.38 -5.61
C ARG A 34 -15.60 5.09 -5.14
N SER A 35 -15.71 6.37 -5.48
CA SER A 35 -16.91 7.15 -5.20
C SER A 35 -18.07 6.79 -6.13
N SER A 36 -19.29 7.21 -5.80
CA SER A 36 -20.49 6.92 -6.60
C SER A 36 -20.39 7.39 -8.05
N ARG A 37 -19.73 8.53 -8.29
CA ARG A 37 -19.49 9.13 -9.61
C ARG A 37 -18.06 8.89 -10.13
N GLY A 38 -17.25 8.12 -9.39
CA GLY A 38 -15.86 7.83 -9.74
C GLY A 38 -15.76 6.68 -10.73
N LEU A 39 -14.86 6.80 -11.70
CA LEU A 39 -14.59 5.74 -12.68
C LEU A 39 -13.64 4.66 -12.13
N SER A 40 -12.71 5.04 -11.25
CA SER A 40 -11.63 4.18 -10.78
C SER A 40 -11.53 4.18 -9.26
N HIS A 41 -11.05 3.06 -8.71
CA HIS A 41 -10.64 2.97 -7.31
C HIS A 41 -9.33 3.72 -7.11
N VAL A 42 -9.28 4.59 -6.10
CA VAL A 42 -8.10 5.38 -5.74
C VAL A 42 -7.62 4.94 -4.36
N HIS A 43 -6.30 4.83 -4.18
CA HIS A 43 -5.72 4.48 -2.89
C HIS A 43 -6.07 5.55 -1.85
N ALA A 44 -6.69 5.13 -0.75
CA ALA A 44 -7.12 6.00 0.34
C ALA A 44 -6.20 5.92 1.56
N GLY A 45 -5.46 4.81 1.70
CA GLY A 45 -4.53 4.59 2.81
C GLY A 45 -4.41 3.11 3.16
N SER A 46 -3.85 2.84 4.33
CA SER A 46 -3.58 1.49 4.81
C SER A 46 -4.13 1.26 6.23
N LEU A 47 -4.40 0.00 6.57
CA LEU A 47 -4.84 -0.42 7.90
C LEU A 47 -4.33 -1.81 8.26
N HIS A 48 -4.32 -2.15 9.54
CA HIS A 48 -4.05 -3.50 10.01
C HIS A 48 -5.35 -4.24 10.31
N ALA A 49 -5.46 -5.49 9.86
CA ALA A 49 -6.61 -6.35 10.13
C ALA A 49 -6.21 -7.84 10.05
N PRO A 50 -6.83 -8.71 10.85
CA PRO A 50 -6.51 -10.14 10.85
C PRO A 50 -6.87 -10.86 9.55
N ASP A 51 -7.88 -10.40 8.82
CA ASP A 51 -8.39 -10.98 7.58
C ASP A 51 -9.07 -9.92 6.69
N ALA A 52 -9.48 -10.34 5.49
CA ALA A 52 -10.09 -9.46 4.49
C ALA A 52 -11.45 -8.91 4.93
N ASP A 53 -12.26 -9.68 5.65
CA ASP A 53 -13.59 -9.26 6.08
C ASP A 53 -13.50 -8.15 7.14
N MET A 54 -12.58 -8.31 8.10
CA MET A 54 -12.28 -7.29 9.09
C MET A 54 -11.63 -6.07 8.44
N ALA A 55 -10.76 -6.27 7.44
CA ALA A 55 -10.18 -5.17 6.68
C ALA A 55 -11.24 -4.33 5.97
N LEU A 56 -12.23 -4.97 5.32
CA LEU A 56 -13.34 -4.28 4.65
C LEU A 56 -14.21 -3.48 5.63
N ARG A 57 -14.54 -4.07 6.78
CA ARG A 57 -15.34 -3.40 7.82
C ARG A 57 -14.62 -2.16 8.35
N ASN A 58 -13.34 -2.30 8.70
CA ASN A 58 -12.52 -1.20 9.18
C ASN A 58 -12.33 -0.12 8.10
N ALA A 59 -12.08 -0.52 6.84
CA ALA A 59 -11.94 0.39 5.71
C ALA A 59 -13.20 1.24 5.47
N ARG A 60 -14.38 0.63 5.57
CA ARG A 60 -15.67 1.34 5.45
C ARG A 60 -15.80 2.42 6.52
N ASP A 61 -15.52 2.08 7.77
CA ASP A 61 -15.74 3.00 8.88
C ASP A 61 -14.70 4.15 8.90
N LEU A 62 -13.48 3.90 8.40
CA LEU A 62 -12.41 4.90 8.28
C LEU A 62 -12.55 5.79 7.04
N TYR A 63 -12.79 5.21 5.86
CA TYR A 63 -12.61 5.89 4.58
C TYR A 63 -13.90 6.22 3.83
N THR A 64 -15.07 5.71 4.23
CA THR A 64 -16.34 5.94 3.50
C THR A 64 -17.39 6.68 4.32
N ARG A 65 -16.97 7.56 5.23
CA ARG A 65 -17.92 8.38 6.02
C ARG A 65 -18.83 9.18 5.07
N ARG A 66 -20.12 9.27 5.42
CA ARG A 66 -21.18 9.96 4.65
C ARG A 66 -21.53 9.34 3.28
N ASN A 67 -21.25 8.05 3.05
CA ASN A 67 -21.61 7.32 1.82
C ASN A 67 -20.96 7.86 0.53
N GLU A 68 -19.85 8.58 0.64
CA GLU A 68 -19.14 9.11 -0.54
C GLU A 68 -18.45 7.99 -1.34
N GLY A 69 -18.08 6.88 -0.69
CA GLY A 69 -17.50 5.67 -1.30
C GLY A 69 -18.55 4.56 -1.48
N VAL A 70 -18.75 4.09 -2.71
CA VAL A 70 -19.75 3.04 -3.04
C VAL A 70 -19.10 1.67 -3.25
N SER A 71 -17.77 1.63 -3.45
CA SER A 71 -17.02 0.38 -3.61
C SER A 71 -15.66 0.47 -2.95
N LEU A 72 -15.29 -0.61 -2.26
CA LEU A 72 -14.02 -0.77 -1.57
C LEU A 72 -13.27 -1.97 -2.13
N TRP A 73 -11.98 -1.79 -2.39
CA TRP A 73 -11.02 -2.89 -2.51
C TRP A 73 -10.08 -2.84 -1.32
N VAL A 74 -9.80 -4.01 -0.75
CA VAL A 74 -8.72 -4.21 0.22
C VAL A 74 -7.78 -5.27 -0.33
N VAL A 75 -6.49 -4.99 -0.26
CA VAL A 75 -5.45 -5.87 -0.81
C VAL A 75 -4.37 -6.03 0.27
N PRO A 76 -3.91 -7.25 0.59
CA PRO A 76 -2.77 -7.41 1.47
C PRO A 76 -1.56 -6.66 0.88
N SER A 77 -0.85 -5.86 1.67
CA SER A 77 0.28 -5.08 1.16
C SER A 77 1.37 -5.99 0.55
N SER A 78 1.48 -7.23 1.03
CA SER A 78 2.39 -8.25 0.48
C SER A 78 2.05 -8.73 -0.93
N ALA A 79 0.83 -8.48 -1.42
CA ALA A 79 0.39 -8.84 -2.76
C ALA A 79 0.65 -7.73 -3.80
N ILE A 80 1.13 -6.55 -3.36
CA ILE A 80 1.40 -5.41 -4.24
C ILE A 80 2.89 -5.37 -4.57
N ILE A 81 3.20 -5.37 -5.87
CA ILE A 81 4.57 -5.22 -6.38
C ILE A 81 4.72 -3.78 -6.88
N THR A 82 5.74 -3.10 -6.39
CA THR A 82 6.13 -1.76 -6.84
C THR A 82 7.27 -1.86 -7.84
N SER A 83 7.24 -1.06 -8.90
CA SER A 83 8.42 -0.86 -9.74
C SER A 83 9.52 -0.19 -8.92
N ASP A 84 10.78 -0.52 -9.22
CA ASP A 84 11.92 0.19 -8.64
C ASP A 84 11.93 1.65 -9.14
N PRO A 85 11.91 2.65 -8.24
CA PRO A 85 12.00 4.06 -8.64
C PRO A 85 13.24 4.39 -9.49
N SER A 86 14.34 3.66 -9.32
CA SER A 86 15.57 3.84 -10.10
C SER A 86 15.45 3.32 -11.53
N ALA A 87 14.52 2.40 -11.79
CA ALA A 87 14.24 1.87 -13.13
C ALA A 87 13.24 2.72 -13.93
N LYS A 88 12.90 3.92 -13.43
CA LYS A 88 11.89 4.80 -14.04
C LYS A 88 12.16 5.07 -15.52
N GLU A 89 13.41 5.29 -15.88
CA GLU A 89 13.81 5.59 -17.27
C GLU A 89 13.45 4.43 -18.21
N GLN A 90 13.71 3.18 -17.81
CA GLN A 90 13.45 2.00 -18.64
C GLN A 90 11.95 1.68 -18.78
N PHE A 91 11.16 1.93 -17.74
CA PHE A 91 9.73 1.59 -17.74
C PHE A 91 8.82 2.68 -18.30
N PHE A 92 9.22 3.96 -18.21
CA PHE A 92 8.30 5.08 -18.47
C PHE A 92 8.83 6.10 -19.48
N GLU A 93 10.09 6.04 -19.91
CA GLU A 93 10.50 6.88 -21.04
C GLU A 93 9.83 6.39 -22.33
N SER A 94 9.11 7.31 -22.98
CA SER A 94 8.74 7.15 -24.39
C SER A 94 10.02 6.88 -25.19
N PRO A 95 9.97 6.14 -26.32
CA PRO A 95 11.15 5.93 -27.17
C PRO A 95 11.61 7.27 -27.78
N GLN A 96 12.32 8.07 -26.99
CA GLN A 96 12.84 9.37 -27.37
C GLN A 96 13.79 9.15 -28.54
N GLY A 97 13.43 9.69 -29.71
CA GLY A 97 14.23 9.54 -30.93
C GLY A 97 13.98 8.28 -31.75
N LYS A 98 12.90 7.50 -31.51
CA LYS A 98 12.45 6.59 -32.56
C LYS A 98 11.67 7.37 -33.61
N ASP A 99 12.36 7.72 -34.70
CA ASP A 99 11.70 8.20 -35.91
C ASP A 99 10.63 7.19 -36.34
N TYR A 100 9.44 7.71 -36.61
CA TYR A 100 8.37 6.91 -37.18
C TYR A 100 8.87 6.31 -38.50
N ARG A 101 8.73 5.00 -38.69
CA ARG A 101 9.12 4.37 -39.96
C ARG A 101 8.16 4.84 -41.05
N HIS A 102 8.52 5.91 -41.76
CA HIS A 102 7.84 6.33 -42.98
C HIS A 102 8.02 5.28 -44.09
N ALA A 103 6.98 5.09 -44.91
CA ALA A 103 6.99 4.14 -46.02
C ALA A 103 8.18 4.34 -46.97
N THR A 104 8.70 5.56 -47.06
CA THR A 104 9.87 5.95 -47.86
C THR A 104 11.19 5.31 -47.40
N TYR A 105 11.28 4.79 -46.17
CA TYR A 105 12.48 4.12 -45.65
C TYR A 105 12.63 2.66 -46.08
N TYR A 106 11.63 2.08 -46.77
CA TYR A 106 11.80 0.78 -47.42
C TYR A 106 12.39 0.99 -48.81
N THR A 107 13.62 0.55 -49.02
CA THR A 107 14.15 0.35 -50.37
C THR A 107 13.27 -0.69 -51.06
N LYS A 108 12.65 -0.30 -52.18
CA LYS A 108 11.84 -1.20 -53.01
C LYS A 108 12.67 -2.46 -53.27
N SER A 109 12.21 -3.63 -52.86
CA SER A 109 12.94 -4.87 -53.11
C SER A 109 13.14 -5.02 -54.61
N GLU A 110 14.39 -5.12 -55.08
CA GLU A 110 14.64 -5.51 -56.46
C GLU A 110 14.13 -6.94 -56.63
N GLY A 111 13.03 -7.11 -57.37
CA GLY A 111 12.52 -8.44 -57.67
C GLY A 111 11.03 -8.62 -57.94
N VAL A 112 10.18 -7.59 -57.97
CA VAL A 112 8.76 -7.77 -58.36
C VAL A 112 8.56 -7.28 -59.79
N LYS A 113 8.46 -8.24 -60.73
CA LYS A 113 8.34 -7.99 -62.18
C LYS A 113 7.04 -7.29 -62.59
N HIS A 114 6.03 -7.17 -61.71
CA HIS A 114 4.73 -6.57 -62.04
C HIS A 114 4.10 -5.84 -60.83
N LEU A 115 4.63 -4.66 -60.51
CA LEU A 115 3.91 -3.59 -59.79
C LEU A 115 3.99 -2.33 -60.64
#